data_AF-A0A525VYI4-F1
#
_entry.id   AF-A0A525VYI4-F1
#
_cell.length_a   1.000
_cell.length_b   1.000
_cell.length_c   1.000
_cell.angle_alpha   90.00
_cell.angle_beta   90.00
_cell.angle_gamma   90.00
#
_symmetry.space_group_name_H-M   'P 1'
#
loop_
_entity.id
_entity.type
_entity.pdbx_description
1 polymer ?
#
loop_
_entity_poly.entity_id
_entity_poly.type
_entity_poly.pdbx_seq_one_letter_code
_entity_poly.pdbx_strand_id
1 'polypeptide(L)'
;MAMRKTVARWGVLGLVLLLVGTTACSQKRKPLVPLVLENEVKAQATALTEQGTQAYQAKQYEEAKQYFEQAVAAAPQSGPAHYNYGLALNALGDSEVARQ
;
A
#
# COMPACT_ATOMS: atom_id res chain seq x y z
N MET A 1 57.37 19.79 -1.15
CA MET A 1 56.45 19.38 -0.06
C MET A 1 54.98 19.74 -0.35
N ALA A 2 54.49 19.54 -1.59
CA ALA A 2 53.15 19.98 -2.03
C ALA A 2 52.18 18.84 -2.39
N MET A 3 52.68 17.62 -2.64
CA MET A 3 51.88 16.47 -3.09
C MET A 3 51.06 15.78 -1.97
N ARG A 4 51.50 15.85 -0.70
CA ARG A 4 50.79 15.23 0.45
C ARG A 4 49.48 15.95 0.80
N LYS A 5 49.39 17.25 0.53
CA LYS A 5 48.22 18.08 0.86
C LYS A 5 47.06 17.84 -0.09
N THR A 6 47.34 17.55 -1.38
CA THR A 6 46.31 17.22 -2.38
C THR A 6 45.72 15.84 -2.15
N VAL A 7 46.53 14.83 -1.85
CA VAL A 7 46.03 13.48 -1.50
C VAL A 7 45.14 13.52 -0.25
N ALA A 8 45.53 14.27 0.79
CA ALA A 8 44.71 14.46 1.97
C ALA A 8 43.40 15.21 1.66
N ARG A 9 43.44 16.23 0.80
CA ARG A 9 42.25 17.02 0.43
C ARG A 9 41.25 16.19 -0.39
N TRP A 10 41.73 15.30 -1.25
CA TRP A 10 40.88 14.37 -2.02
C TRP A 10 40.37 13.21 -1.16
N GLY A 11 41.18 12.72 -0.21
CA GLY A 11 40.74 11.73 0.77
C GLY A 11 39.63 12.26 1.70
N VAL A 12 39.75 13.52 2.15
CA VAL A 12 38.70 14.19 2.93
C VAL A 12 37.46 14.45 2.07
N LEU A 13 37.61 14.87 0.81
CA LEU A 13 36.48 15.06 -0.11
C LEU A 13 35.72 13.75 -0.39
N GLY A 14 36.45 12.64 -0.57
CA GLY A 14 35.89 11.30 -0.75
C GLY A 14 35.19 10.76 0.51
N LEU A 15 35.74 11.05 1.69
CA LEU A 15 35.13 10.70 2.97
C LEU A 15 33.82 11.49 3.21
N VAL A 16 33.78 12.77 2.84
CA VAL A 16 32.56 13.60 2.91
C VAL A 16 31.48 13.10 1.94
N LEU A 17 31.85 12.72 0.72
CA LEU A 17 30.92 12.14 -0.26
C LEU A 17 30.31 10.80 0.20
N LEU A 18 31.09 9.96 0.89
CA LEU A 18 30.61 8.71 1.50
C LEU A 18 29.63 8.95 2.66
N LEU A 19 29.85 10.00 3.47
CA LEU A 19 28.97 10.34 4.60
C LEU A 19 27.63 10.96 4.16
N VAL A 20 27.59 11.66 3.02
CA VAL A 20 26.35 12.22 2.48
C VAL A 20 25.49 11.15 1.78
N GLY A 21 26.11 10.10 1.22
CA GLY A 21 25.42 9.04 0.48
C GLY A 21 24.52 8.12 1.32
N THR A 22 24.71 8.04 2.64
CA THR A 22 23.96 7.12 3.52
C THR A 22 22.71 7.73 4.16
N THR A 23 22.48 9.05 4.02
CA THR A 23 21.28 9.70 4.57
C THR A 23 20.12 9.78 3.59
N ALA A 24 20.27 9.28 2.36
CA ALA A 24 19.17 9.05 1.43
C ALA A 24 18.45 7.71 1.73
N CYS A 25 18.11 7.48 3.00
CA CYS A 25 17.11 6.48 3.33
C CYS A 25 15.76 7.01 2.86
N SER A 26 15.14 6.28 1.93
CA SER A 26 13.78 6.45 1.44
C SER A 26 12.76 6.46 2.58
N GLN A 27 12.66 7.58 3.29
CA GLN A 27 11.60 7.81 4.25
C GLN A 27 10.34 8.07 3.43
N LYS A 28 9.53 7.01 3.21
CA LYS A 28 8.09 7.17 2.95
C LYS A 28 7.51 7.96 4.12
N ARG A 29 7.59 9.29 4.06
CA ARG A 29 6.93 10.17 5.02
C ARG A 29 5.45 9.94 4.80
N LYS A 30 4.83 9.10 5.63
CA LYS A 30 3.38 9.15 5.80
C LYS A 30 3.07 10.61 6.14
N PRO A 31 2.26 11.30 5.31
CA PRO A 31 1.81 12.63 5.70
C PRO A 31 1.12 12.46 7.05
N LEU A 32 1.51 13.30 8.01
CA LEU A 32 0.94 13.30 9.36
C LEU A 32 -0.46 13.91 9.27
N VAL A 33 -1.40 13.18 8.66
CA VAL A 33 -2.82 13.41 8.90
C VAL A 33 -3.10 13.10 10.38
N PRO A 34 -4.06 13.80 11.00
CA PRO A 34 -4.49 13.48 12.36
C PRO A 34 -4.75 11.98 12.48
N LEU A 35 -4.11 11.32 13.45
CA LEU A 35 -4.19 9.88 13.70
C LEU A 35 -5.64 9.35 13.76
N VAL A 36 -6.58 10.23 14.13
CA VAL A 36 -8.01 10.01 14.15
C VAL A 36 -8.56 9.69 12.75
N LEU A 37 -8.22 10.48 11.73
CA LEU A 37 -8.71 10.28 10.37
C LEU A 37 -8.17 8.97 9.75
N GLU A 38 -6.91 8.64 10.02
CA GLU A 38 -6.33 7.36 9.56
C GLU A 38 -7.01 6.15 10.21
N ASN A 39 -7.38 6.26 11.49
CA ASN A 39 -8.07 5.19 12.19
C ASN A 39 -9.52 5.03 11.72
N GLU A 40 -10.21 6.13 11.44
CA GLU A 40 -11.57 6.10 10.86
C GLU A 40 -11.57 5.48 9.46
N VAL A 41 -10.63 5.87 8.59
CA VAL A 41 -10.49 5.29 7.25
C VAL A 41 -10.20 3.79 7.31
N LYS A 42 -9.33 3.36 8.23
CA LYS A 42 -9.09 1.93 8.45
C LYS A 42 -10.32 1.20 8.96
N ALA A 43 -11.02 1.76 9.95
CA ALA A 43 -12.23 1.16 10.49
C ALA A 43 -13.33 1.03 9.42
N GLN A 44 -13.50 2.06 8.58
CA GLN A 44 -14.43 2.05 7.46
C GLN A 44 -14.07 0.99 6.42
N ALA A 45 -12.79 0.89 6.03
CA ALA A 45 -12.34 -0.14 5.10
C ALA A 45 -12.54 -1.56 5.67
N THR A 46 -12.30 -1.76 6.97
CA THR A 46 -12.56 -3.05 7.63
C THR A 46 -14.04 -3.41 7.62
N ALA A 47 -14.92 -2.47 7.97
CA ALA A 47 -16.36 -2.69 7.97
C ALA A 47 -16.90 -3.04 6.57
N LEU A 48 -16.48 -2.31 5.54
CA LEU A 48 -16.82 -2.61 4.15
C LEU A 48 -16.29 -3.99 3.72
N THR A 49 -15.10 -4.37 4.19
CA THR A 49 -14.52 -5.69 3.94
C THR A 49 -15.34 -6.81 4.59
N GLU A 50 -15.84 -6.60 5.82
CA GLU A 50 -16.70 -7.58 6.49
C GLU A 50 -18.04 -7.74 5.77
N GLN A 51 -18.68 -6.64 5.38
CA GLN A 51 -19.93 -6.66 4.60
C GLN A 51 -19.74 -7.40 3.26
N GLY A 52 -18.67 -7.08 2.53
CA GLY A 52 -18.36 -7.79 1.29
C GLY A 52 -18.10 -9.27 1.51
N THR A 53 -17.48 -9.65 2.63
CA THR A 53 -17.25 -11.06 2.99
C THR A 53 -18.56 -11.79 3.25
N GLN A 54 -19.50 -11.16 3.94
CA GLN A 54 -20.84 -11.73 4.16
C GLN A 54 -21.59 -11.95 2.85
N ALA A 55 -21.59 -10.94 1.96
CA ALA A 55 -22.19 -11.07 0.63
C ALA A 55 -21.51 -12.17 -0.22
N TYR A 56 -20.18 -12.26 -0.15
CA TYR A 56 -19.42 -13.30 -0.86
C TYR A 56 -19.78 -14.70 -0.37
N GLN A 57 -19.90 -14.89 0.94
CA GLN A 57 -20.34 -16.16 1.55
C GLN A 57 -21.78 -16.51 1.16
N ALA A 58 -22.64 -15.50 1.00
CA ALA A 58 -23.99 -15.66 0.48
C ALA A 58 -24.04 -15.90 -1.04
N LYS A 59 -22.89 -16.01 -1.72
CA LYS A 59 -22.75 -16.14 -3.19
C LYS A 59 -23.32 -14.95 -3.97
N GLN A 60 -23.52 -13.82 -3.32
CA GLN A 60 -23.94 -12.55 -3.93
C GLN A 60 -22.70 -11.81 -4.45
N TYR A 61 -22.06 -12.37 -5.49
CA TYR A 61 -20.72 -11.94 -5.90
C TYR A 61 -20.66 -10.49 -6.42
N GLU A 62 -21.73 -10.00 -7.07
CA GLU A 62 -21.83 -8.61 -7.50
C GLU A 62 -21.87 -7.64 -6.32
N GLU A 63 -22.66 -7.98 -5.29
CA GLU A 63 -22.78 -7.15 -4.09
C GLU A 63 -21.48 -7.18 -3.29
N ALA A 64 -20.85 -8.36 -3.17
CA ALA A 64 -19.51 -8.49 -2.60
C ALA A 64 -18.48 -7.62 -3.32
N LYS A 65 -18.50 -7.62 -4.66
CA LYS A 65 -17.62 -6.77 -5.49
C LYS A 65 -17.81 -5.30 -5.13
N GLN A 66 -19.06 -4.82 -4.99
CA GLN A 66 -19.35 -3.42 -4.67
C GLN A 66 -18.82 -3.02 -3.29
N TYR A 67 -18.98 -3.87 -2.27
CA TYR A 67 -18.43 -3.58 -0.94
C TYR A 67 -16.89 -3.58 -0.94
N PHE A 68 -16.27 -4.55 -1.61
CA PHE A 68 -14.80 -4.60 -1.69
C PHE A 68 -14.21 -3.45 -2.51
N GLU A 69 -14.89 -3.02 -3.58
CA GLU A 69 -14.51 -1.83 -4.35
C GLU A 69 -14.49 -0.57 -3.47
N GLN A 70 -15.53 -0.38 -2.66
CA GLN A 70 -15.57 0.72 -1.69
C GLN A 70 -14.47 0.58 -0.62
N ALA A 71 -14.16 -0.63 -0.16
CA ALA A 71 -13.06 -0.87 0.79
C ALA A 71 -11.69 -0.51 0.20
N VAL A 72 -11.46 -0.82 -1.08
CA VAL A 72 -10.26 -0.43 -1.83
C VAL A 72 -10.19 1.09 -2.01
N ALA A 73 -11.31 1.74 -2.32
CA ALA A 73 -11.37 3.19 -2.45
C ALA A 73 -11.08 3.91 -1.12
N ALA A 74 -11.63 3.39 -0.01
CA ALA A 74 -11.40 3.93 1.33
C ALA A 74 -9.94 3.72 1.77
N ALA A 75 -9.39 2.51 1.58
CA ALA A 75 -8.00 2.20 1.94
C ALA A 75 -7.23 1.61 0.75
N PRO A 76 -6.70 2.46 -0.16
CA PRO A 76 -6.00 2.01 -1.37
C PRO A 76 -4.75 1.17 -1.11
N GLN A 77 -4.19 1.22 0.11
CA GLN A 77 -3.02 0.43 0.53
C GLN A 77 -3.40 -0.83 1.32
N SER A 78 -4.70 -1.13 1.47
CA SER A 78 -5.17 -2.30 2.20
C SER A 78 -5.02 -3.57 1.36
N GLY A 79 -4.01 -4.39 1.68
CA GLY A 79 -3.83 -5.71 1.09
C GLY A 79 -5.07 -6.60 1.17
N PRO A 80 -5.75 -6.70 2.34
CA PRO A 80 -6.98 -7.47 2.47
C PRO A 80 -8.11 -6.99 1.55
N ALA A 81 -8.29 -5.67 1.37
CA ALA A 81 -9.34 -5.13 0.50
C ALA A 81 -9.11 -5.52 -0.97
N HIS A 82 -7.87 -5.39 -1.45
CA HIS A 82 -7.51 -5.81 -2.82
C HIS A 82 -7.66 -7.32 -3.02
N TYR A 83 -7.21 -8.12 -2.05
CA TYR A 83 -7.32 -9.57 -2.12
C TYR A 83 -8.79 -10.01 -2.23
N ASN A 84 -9.66 -9.47 -1.37
CA ASN A 84 -11.07 -9.82 -1.37
C ASN A 84 -11.80 -9.32 -2.62
N TYR A 85 -11.45 -8.13 -3.14
CA TYR A 85 -11.97 -7.65 -4.41
C TYR A 85 -11.61 -8.61 -5.56
N GLY A 86 -10.37 -9.09 -5.60
CA GLY A 86 -9.92 -10.09 -6.58
C GLY A 86 -10.70 -11.41 -6.47
N LEU A 87 -10.96 -11.89 -5.25
CA LEU A 87 -11.78 -13.08 -5.04
C LEU A 87 -13.20 -12.91 -5.60
N ALA A 88 -13.84 -11.77 -5.35
CA ALA A 88 -15.17 -11.49 -5.90
C ALA A 88 -15.16 -11.44 -7.43
N LEU A 89 -14.15 -10.81 -8.04
CA LEU A 89 -14.00 -10.77 -9.50
C LEU A 89 -13.83 -12.17 -10.11
N ASN A 90 -13.04 -13.04 -9.46
CA ASN A 90 -12.87 -14.41 -9.92
C ASN A 90 -14.19 -15.19 -9.85
N ALA A 91 -14.90 -15.10 -8.71
CA ALA A 91 -16.17 -15.79 -8.54
C ALA A 91 -17.25 -15.33 -9.53
N LEU A 92 -17.24 -14.04 -9.90
CA LEU A 92 -18.08 -13.50 -10.97
C LEU A 92 -17.75 -14.13 -12.32
N GLY A 93 -16.47 -14.18 -12.68
CA GLY A 93 -16.02 -14.83 -13.92
C GLY A 93 -16.47 -16.28 -14.01
N ASP A 94 -16.29 -17.04 -12.93
CA ASP A 94 -16.71 -18.44 -12.84
C ASP A 94 -18.23 -18.61 -12.94
N SER A 95 -18.99 -17.68 -12.33
CA SER A 95 -20.46 -17.69 -12.36
C SER A 95 -21.03 -17.32 -13.74
N GLU A 96 -20.38 -16.40 -14.46
CA GLU A 96 -20.73 -16.08 -15.84
C GLU A 96 -20.51 -17.28 -16.77
N VAL A 97 -19.36 -17.98 -16.63
CA VAL A 97 -19.07 -19.17 -17.43
C VAL A 97 -20.05 -20.30 -17.13
N ALA A 98 -20.40 -20.53 -15.86
CA ALA A 98 -21.34 -21.59 -15.47
C ALA A 98 -22.78 -21.38 -15.97
N ARG A 99 -23.15 -20.16 -16.37
CA ARG A 99 -24.48 -19.83 -16.92
C ARG A 99 -24.59 -20.04 -18.44
N GLN A 100 -23.49 -20.29 -19.14
CA GLN A 100 -23.46 -20.57 -20.58
C GLN A 100 -23.64 -22.06 -20.86
#